data_AF-A0A4D6WX12-F1
#
_entry.id   AF-A0A4D6WX12-F1
#
_cell.length_a   1.000
_cell.length_b   1.000
_cell.length_c   1.000
_cell.angle_alpha   90.00
_cell.angle_beta   90.00
_cell.angle_gamma   90.00
#
_symmetry.space_group_name_H-M   'P 1'
#
loop_
_entity.id
_entity.type
_entity.pdbx_description
1 polymer ?
#
loop_
_entity_poly.entity_id
_entity_poly.type
_entity_poly.pdbx_seq_one_letter_code
_entity_poly.pdbx_strand_id
1 'polypeptide(L)' 'MKLNIKKEWENLDLQTIANNINELKKEIIFLKVKQATQQNIKPHLFKNKKNELAQMLTLETLKKQK' A
#
# COMPACT_ATOMS: atom_id res chain seq x y z
N MET A 1 12.65 14.85 3.13
CA MET A 1 12.11 13.59 3.68
C MET A 1 12.48 12.48 2.70
N LYS A 2 13.29 11.49 3.09
CA LYS A 2 13.64 10.36 2.19
C LYS A 2 12.45 9.40 2.16
N LEU A 3 11.87 9.18 0.98
CA LEU A 3 10.92 8.09 0.78
C LEU A 3 11.70 6.79 0.96
N ASN A 4 11.41 6.04 2.03
CA ASN A 4 11.99 4.72 2.23
C ASN A 4 11.24 3.73 1.34
N ILE A 5 11.56 3.79 0.05
CA ILE A 5 11.09 2.83 -0.94
C ILE A 5 11.85 1.53 -0.68
N LYS A 6 11.13 0.42 -0.51
CA LYS A 6 11.78 -0.89 -0.40
C LYS A 6 12.50 -1.19 -1.71
N LYS A 7 13.79 -1.57 -1.63
CA LYS A 7 14.60 -1.99 -2.80
C LYS A 7 13.92 -3.06 -3.64
N GLU A 8 13.10 -3.90 -3.02
CA GLU A 8 12.34 -4.98 -3.68
C GLU A 8 11.36 -4.48 -4.75
N TRP A 9 10.91 -3.22 -4.68
CA TRP A 9 9.88 -2.69 -5.58
C TRP A 9 10.42 -2.03 -6.85
N GLU A 10 11.74 -1.82 -6.95
CA GLU A 10 12.36 -1.18 -8.13
C GLU A 10 12.15 -2.01 -9.40
N ASN A 11 12.13 -3.34 -9.27
CA ASN A 11 12.05 -4.27 -10.40
C ASN A 11 10.61 -4.70 -10.78
N LEU A 12 9.58 -4.21 -10.09
CA LEU A 12 8.20 -4.63 -10.36
C LEU A 12 7.65 -4.04 -11.67
N ASP A 13 6.95 -4.84 -12.47
CA ASP A 13 6.25 -4.32 -13.64
C ASP A 13 5.07 -3.40 -13.25
N LEU A 14 4.69 -2.50 -14.14
CA LEU A 14 3.57 -1.58 -13.94
C LEU A 14 2.25 -2.32 -13.67
N GLN A 15 2.01 -3.45 -14.32
CA GLN A 15 0.82 -4.27 -14.07
C GLN A 15 0.82 -4.83 -12.65
N THR A 16 1.97 -5.33 -12.18
CA THR A 16 2.12 -5.86 -10.83
C THR A 16 1.94 -4.77 -9.77
N ILE A 17 2.45 -3.56 -10.03
CA ILE A 17 2.24 -2.42 -9.14
C ILE A 17 0.75 -2.07 -9.03
N ALA A 18 0.04 -2.02 -10.15
CA ALA A 18 -1.40 -1.75 -10.16
C ALA A 18 -2.20 -2.83 -9.42
N ASN A 19 -1.82 -4.10 -9.57
CA ASN A 19 -2.42 -5.22 -8.83
C ASN A 19 -2.18 -5.08 -7.32
N ASN A 20 -0.94 -4.81 -6.90
CA ASN A 20 -0.59 -4.60 -5.50
C ASN A 20 -1.36 -3.41 -4.89
N ILE A 21 -1.55 -2.32 -5.65
CA ILE A 21 -2.37 -1.18 -5.22
C ILE A 21 -3.82 -1.61 -4.96
N ASN A 22 -4.39 -2.44 -5.84
CA ASN A 22 -5.76 -2.93 -5.68
C ASN A 22 -5.88 -3.87 -4.47
N GLU A 23 -4.89 -4.72 -4.23
CA GLU A 23 -4.84 -5.57 -3.03
C GLU A 23 -4.74 -4.74 -1.75
N LEU A 24 -3.84 -3.76 -1.70
CA LEU A 24 -3.70 -2.87 -0.54
C LEU A 24 -4.99 -2.09 -0.23
N LYS A 25 -5.72 -1.64 -1.27
CA LYS A 25 -7.03 -1.02 -1.09
C LYS A 25 -8.03 -1.98 -0.47
N LYS A 26 -8.10 -3.23 -0.94
CA LYS A 26 -8.96 -4.28 -0.36
C LYS A 26 -8.60 -4.55 1.10
N GLU A 27 -7.31 -4.67 1.42
CA GLU A 27 -6.84 -4.90 2.78
C GLU A 27 -7.22 -3.75 3.72
N ILE A 28 -7.08 -2.49 3.28
CA ILE A 28 -7.49 -1.33 4.08
C ILE A 28 -9.00 -1.36 4.35
N ILE A 29 -9.82 -1.71 3.34
CA ILE A 29 -11.26 -1.87 3.52
C ILE A 29 -11.55 -2.98 4.52
N PHE A 30 -10.89 -4.12 4.40
CA PHE A 30 -11.05 -5.23 5.33
C PHE A 30 -10.67 -4.85 6.77
N LEU A 31 -9.58 -4.12 6.97
CA LEU A 31 -9.20 -3.59 8.28
C LEU A 31 -10.25 -2.63 8.84
N LYS A 32 -10.86 -1.77 8.01
CA LYS A 32 -11.97 -0.89 8.42
C LYS A 32 -13.21 -1.69 8.84
N VAL A 33 -13.55 -2.75 8.10
CA VAL A 33 -14.66 -3.64 8.47
C VAL A 33 -14.37 -4.29 9.83
N LYS A 34 -13.17 -4.82 10.03
CA LYS A 34 -12.76 -5.40 11.32
C LYS A 34 -12.87 -4.40 12.47
N GLN A 35 -12.43 -3.16 12.25
CA GLN A 35 -12.56 -2.07 13.22
C GLN A 35 -14.02 -1.79 13.56
N ALA A 36 -14.88 -1.70 12.55
CA ALA A 36 -16.31 -1.46 12.73
C ALA A 36 -16.98 -2.61 13.50
N THR A 37 -16.57 -3.85 13.25
CA THR A 37 -17.03 -5.04 14.00
C THR A 37 -16.40 -5.19 15.38
N GLN A 38 -15.62 -4.21 15.86
CA GLN A 38 -14.92 -4.24 17.14
C GLN A 38 -14.01 -5.46 17.33
N GLN A 39 -13.50 -6.03 16.24
CA GLN A 39 -12.51 -7.10 16.33
C GLN A 39 -11.19 -6.53 16.84
N ASN A 40 -10.45 -7.32 17.61
CA ASN A 40 -9.17 -6.91 18.15
C ASN A 40 -8.14 -6.75 17.02
N ILE A 41 -7.86 -5.50 16.65
CA ILE A 41 -6.92 -5.15 15.59
C ILE A 41 -5.84 -4.22 16.14
N LYS A 42 -4.61 -4.42 15.66
CA LYS A 42 -3.47 -3.59 16.03
C LYS A 42 -3.58 -2.22 15.34
N PRO A 43 -3.61 -1.09 16.06
CA PRO A 43 -3.81 0.25 15.44
C PRO A 43 -2.77 0.63 14.39
N HIS A 44 -1.52 0.20 14.56
CA HIS A 44 -0.42 0.51 13.63
C HIS A 44 -0.58 -0.13 12.25
N LEU A 45 -1.43 -1.17 12.11
CA LEU A 45 -1.68 -1.80 10.81
C LEU A 45 -2.28 -0.82 9.81
N PHE A 46 -3.17 0.06 10.25
CA PHE A 46 -3.71 1.12 9.39
C PHE A 46 -2.64 2.07 8.89
N LYS A 47 -1.75 2.51 9.78
CA LYS A 47 -0.64 3.41 9.42
C LYS A 47 0.29 2.74 8.41
N ASN A 48 0.68 1.50 8.68
CA ASN A 48 1.57 0.75 7.81
C ASN A 48 0.97 0.55 6.41
N LYS A 49 -0.29 0.10 6.33
CA LYS A 49 -0.96 -0.16 5.04
C LYS A 49 -1.24 1.11 4.24
N LYS A 50 -1.58 2.22 4.90
CA LYS A 50 -1.70 3.53 4.24
C LYS A 50 -0.37 4.03 3.69
N ASN A 51 0.71 3.88 4.47
CA ASN A 51 2.05 4.26 4.03
C ASN A 51 2.51 3.40 2.84
N GLU A 52 2.29 2.08 2.90
CA GLU A 52 2.60 1.14 1.82
C GLU A 52 1.84 1.50 0.53
N LEU A 53 0.55 1.83 0.64
CA LEU A 53 -0.25 2.30 -0.50
C LEU A 53 0.31 3.60 -1.11
N ALA A 54 0.66 4.58 -0.28
CA ALA A 54 1.23 5.85 -0.75
C ALA A 54 2.58 5.65 -1.47
N GLN A 55 3.42 4.77 -0.95
CA GLN A 55 4.70 4.42 -1.60
C GLN A 55 4.47 3.75 -2.95
N MET A 56 3.52 2.83 -3.06
CA MET A 56 3.20 2.17 -4.34
C MET A 56 2.65 3.15 -5.37
N LEU A 57 1.75 4.05 -4.97
CA LEU A 57 1.25 5.10 -5.87
C LEU A 57 2.38 6.02 -6.36
N THR A 58 3.34 6.33 -5.49
CA THR A 58 4.51 7.14 -5.86
C THR A 58 5.42 6.39 -6.83
N LEU A 59 5.61 5.09 -6.65
CA LEU A 59 6.38 4.27 -7.59
C LEU A 59 5.70 4.17 -8.95
N GLU A 60 4.38 4.00 -8.98
CA GLU A 60 3.60 3.97 -10.21
C GLU A 60 3.77 5.26 -11.00
N THR A 61 3.69 6.43 -10.35
CA THR A 61 3.88 7.72 -11.03
C THR A 61 5.31 7.89 -11.54
N LEU A 62 6.32 7.54 -10.74
CA LEU A 62 7.72 7.61 -11.15
C LEU A 62 8.02 6.71 -12.36
N LYS A 63 7.42 5.52 -12.44
CA LYS A 63 7.59 4.62 -13.58
C LYS A 63 6.84 5.08 -14.83
N LYS A 64 5.65 5.70 -14.68
CA LYS A 64 4.91 6.25 -15.83
C LYS A 64 5.56 7.51 -16.43
N GLN A 65 6.34 8.24 -15.63
CA GLN A 65 7.06 9.45 -16.07
C GLN A 65 8.39 9.12 -16.76
N LYS A 66 8.90 7.89 -16.63
CA LYS A 66 10.16 7.43 -17.20
C LYS A 66 9.92 6.76 -18.55
#